data_AF-A0A1D2IL14-F1
#
_entry.id   AF-A0A1D2IL14-F1
#
_cell.length_a   1.000
_cell.length_b   1.000
_cell.length_c   1.000
_cell.angle_alpha   90.00
_cell.angle_beta   90.00
_cell.angle_gamma   90.00
#
_symmetry.space_group_name_H-M   'P 1'
#
loop_
_entity.id
_entity.type
_entity.pdbx_description
1 polymer ?
#
loop_
_entity_poly.entity_id
_entity_poly.type
_entity_poly.pdbx_seq_one_letter_code
_entity_poly.pdbx_strand_id
1 'polypeptide(L)'
;MTGTDKAPLEDVTVSSLTLRGFTRNGLWATGTDRLRVQGVTAEKNGRWGIAEQRSVRSVLSHNVLEANGDAGLFVSNTAGAEEDARDARMTVIRHNRMAGNRVGVTVRRLRNLTVSHNEAAGNCVAVFVVGDGSGPAADGLRVPHNHLYANNKHCAATPRLPFLQGTGIVLTGAEDTLVAHNRVESNRGTSPLSGGVVIRTGFVGAAHKRNAVRDNLVTGNGPADLADRDTATPHTFAGNTCTLSEPAGLC
;
A
#
# COMPACT_ATOMS: atom_id res chain seq x y z
N MET A 1 -14.00 14.62 -6.89
CA MET A 1 -15.33 14.27 -6.37
C MET A 1 -15.31 14.49 -4.87
N THR A 2 -16.35 15.08 -4.29
CA THR A 2 -16.26 15.57 -2.90
C THR A 2 -17.58 15.33 -2.18
N GLY A 3 -17.50 14.60 -1.06
CA GLY A 3 -18.50 14.56 0.00
C GLY A 3 -17.86 14.94 1.34
N THR A 4 -18.63 14.80 2.42
CA THR A 4 -18.19 15.10 3.78
C THR A 4 -18.62 13.99 4.75
N ASP A 5 -18.08 14.00 5.97
CA ASP A 5 -18.51 13.05 7.00
C ASP A 5 -20.00 13.14 7.37
N LYS A 6 -20.60 14.33 7.24
CA LYS A 6 -22.03 14.56 7.54
C LYS A 6 -22.94 14.29 6.35
N ALA A 7 -22.39 14.42 5.15
CA ALA A 7 -23.11 14.26 3.88
C ALA A 7 -22.14 13.61 2.88
N PRO A 8 -21.94 12.28 2.96
CA PRO A 8 -21.03 11.59 2.06
C PRO A 8 -21.59 11.59 0.64
N LEU A 9 -20.70 11.51 -0.34
CA LEU A 9 -21.11 11.26 -1.72
C LEU A 9 -21.27 9.75 -1.90
N GLU A 10 -22.51 9.30 -2.05
CA GLU A 10 -22.86 7.88 -2.00
C GLU A 10 -23.04 7.27 -3.40
N ASP A 11 -22.72 5.97 -3.52
CA ASP A 11 -23.11 5.10 -4.63
C ASP A 11 -22.69 5.56 -6.04
N VAL A 12 -21.57 6.28 -6.13
CA VAL A 12 -21.02 6.69 -7.41
C VAL A 12 -20.15 5.60 -8.03
N THR A 13 -20.29 5.40 -9.34
CA THR A 13 -19.43 4.53 -10.13
C THR A 13 -18.69 5.34 -11.20
N VAL A 14 -17.36 5.20 -11.23
CA VAL A 14 -16.49 5.69 -12.31
C VAL A 14 -15.95 4.46 -13.04
N SER A 15 -16.20 4.34 -14.34
CA SER A 15 -15.79 3.15 -15.07
C SER A 15 -15.38 3.41 -16.51
N SER A 16 -14.44 2.60 -17.01
CA SER A 16 -14.06 2.54 -18.43
C SER A 16 -13.57 3.87 -19.03
N LEU A 17 -12.82 4.66 -18.24
CA LEU A 17 -12.24 5.94 -18.67
C LEU A 17 -10.71 5.89 -18.69
N THR A 18 -10.11 6.76 -19.50
CA THR A 18 -8.67 7.06 -19.45
C THR A 18 -8.46 8.45 -18.85
N LEU A 19 -7.69 8.53 -17.76
CA LEU A 19 -7.33 9.75 -17.04
C LEU A 19 -5.82 9.98 -17.16
N ARG A 20 -5.41 10.89 -18.05
CA ARG A 20 -4.02 10.99 -18.50
C ARG A 20 -3.49 12.41 -18.43
N GLY A 21 -2.25 12.55 -17.95
CA GLY A 21 -1.48 13.79 -18.08
C GLY A 21 -1.97 14.95 -17.21
N PHE A 22 -2.80 14.68 -16.20
CA PHE A 22 -3.22 15.72 -15.27
C PHE A 22 -2.02 16.20 -14.43
N THR A 23 -1.91 17.50 -14.22
CA THR A 23 -0.81 18.12 -13.44
C THR A 23 -0.73 17.62 -12.00
N ARG A 24 -1.86 17.15 -11.45
CA ARG A 24 -1.95 16.54 -10.13
C ARG A 24 -2.47 15.11 -10.22
N ASN A 25 -3.78 14.92 -10.11
CA ASN A 25 -4.38 13.60 -9.93
C ASN A 25 -5.22 13.23 -11.16
N GLY A 26 -5.27 11.94 -11.50
CA GLY A 26 -6.23 11.44 -12.48
C GLY A 26 -7.64 11.48 -11.92
N LEU A 27 -7.89 10.71 -10.86
CA LEU A 27 -9.11 10.77 -10.06
C LEU A 27 -8.77 11.09 -8.61
N TRP A 28 -9.47 12.05 -8.03
CA TRP A 28 -9.42 12.31 -6.59
C TRP A 28 -10.83 12.39 -6.02
N ALA A 29 -11.08 11.57 -4.99
CA ALA A 29 -12.33 11.49 -4.26
C ALA A 29 -12.09 11.66 -2.76
N THR A 30 -13.01 12.34 -2.09
CA THR A 30 -12.99 12.45 -0.63
C THR A 30 -14.41 12.38 -0.06
N GLY A 31 -14.56 11.80 1.13
CA GLY A 31 -15.86 11.72 1.81
C GLY A 31 -16.90 10.91 1.03
N THR A 32 -16.52 9.80 0.43
CA THR A 32 -17.42 8.92 -0.34
C THR A 32 -17.83 7.69 0.44
N ASP A 33 -18.96 7.11 0.06
CA ASP A 33 -19.46 5.87 0.59
C ASP A 33 -19.92 4.96 -0.57
N ARG A 34 -19.38 3.75 -0.65
CA ARG A 34 -19.64 2.80 -1.75
C ARG A 34 -19.21 3.32 -3.14
N LEU A 35 -18.12 4.09 -3.19
CA LEU A 35 -17.49 4.49 -4.45
C LEU A 35 -16.95 3.24 -5.17
N ARG A 36 -17.28 3.10 -6.46
CA ARG A 36 -16.74 2.06 -7.34
C ARG A 36 -15.88 2.72 -8.42
N VAL A 37 -14.62 2.32 -8.51
CA VAL A 37 -13.73 2.73 -9.61
C VAL A 37 -13.24 1.48 -10.32
N GLN A 38 -13.74 1.25 -11.54
CA GLN A 38 -13.55 -0.01 -12.26
C GLN A 38 -13.12 0.16 -13.72
N GLY A 39 -12.07 -0.54 -14.14
CA GLY A 39 -11.66 -0.49 -15.56
C GLY A 39 -11.12 0.87 -15.99
N VAL A 40 -10.66 1.69 -15.04
CA VAL A 40 -10.08 3.00 -15.34
C VAL A 40 -8.58 2.84 -15.62
N THR A 41 -8.12 3.49 -16.68
CA THR A 41 -6.69 3.69 -16.92
C THR A 41 -6.30 5.07 -16.41
N ALA A 42 -5.45 5.16 -15.38
CA ALA A 42 -4.92 6.44 -14.91
C ALA A 42 -3.40 6.48 -15.03
N GLU A 43 -2.90 7.31 -15.95
CA GLU A 43 -1.48 7.29 -16.31
C GLU A 43 -0.85 8.67 -16.45
N LYS A 44 0.45 8.75 -16.17
CA LYS A 44 1.27 9.95 -16.37
C LYS A 44 0.70 11.18 -15.65
N ASN A 45 0.01 10.98 -14.54
CA ASN A 45 -0.49 12.09 -13.72
C ASN A 45 0.60 12.54 -12.73
N GLY A 46 0.66 13.84 -12.44
CA GLY A 46 1.76 14.44 -11.68
C GLY A 46 1.88 13.94 -10.23
N ARG A 47 0.84 13.36 -9.66
CA ARG A 47 0.82 12.81 -8.29
C ARG A 47 0.15 11.44 -8.22
N TRP A 48 -1.18 11.38 -8.15
CA TRP A 48 -1.89 10.11 -7.97
C TRP A 48 -2.67 9.71 -9.21
N GLY A 49 -2.66 8.42 -9.56
CA GLY A 49 -3.57 7.88 -10.57
C GLY A 49 -5.01 7.97 -10.08
N ILE A 50 -5.33 7.22 -9.03
CA ILE A 50 -6.60 7.29 -8.31
C ILE A 50 -6.29 7.51 -6.82
N ALA A 51 -6.93 8.51 -6.22
CA ALA A 51 -6.79 8.81 -4.81
C ALA A 51 -8.15 8.93 -4.13
N GLU A 52 -8.25 8.35 -2.93
CA GLU A 52 -9.44 8.34 -2.09
C GLU A 52 -9.08 8.76 -0.67
N GLN A 53 -9.88 9.65 -0.08
CA GLN A 53 -9.66 10.16 1.27
C GLN A 53 -10.95 10.14 2.10
N ARG A 54 -10.88 9.94 3.41
CA ARG A 54 -12.06 10.00 4.32
C ARG A 54 -13.28 9.20 3.85
N SER A 55 -13.06 8.07 3.18
CA SER A 55 -14.11 7.35 2.46
C SER A 55 -14.22 5.91 2.95
N VAL A 56 -15.35 5.27 2.67
CA VAL A 56 -15.71 3.96 3.22
C VAL A 56 -16.38 3.06 2.19
N ARG A 57 -16.27 1.74 2.39
CA ARG A 57 -16.93 0.70 1.58
C ARG A 57 -16.62 0.77 0.08
N SER A 58 -15.46 1.30 -0.30
CA SER A 58 -15.11 1.51 -1.71
C SER A 58 -14.61 0.22 -2.37
N VAL A 59 -14.78 0.14 -3.69
CA VAL A 59 -14.26 -0.94 -4.52
C VAL A 59 -13.43 -0.35 -5.66
N LEU A 60 -12.11 -0.51 -5.57
CA LEU A 60 -11.15 -0.03 -6.58
C LEU A 60 -10.60 -1.27 -7.30
N SER A 61 -11.10 -1.55 -8.51
CA SER A 61 -10.78 -2.81 -9.18
C SER A 61 -10.54 -2.76 -10.68
N HIS A 62 -9.75 -3.69 -11.21
CA HIS A 62 -9.51 -3.80 -12.66
C HIS A 62 -8.96 -2.51 -13.29
N ASN A 63 -8.26 -1.68 -12.52
CA ASN A 63 -7.68 -0.43 -13.03
C ASN A 63 -6.24 -0.66 -13.52
N VAL A 64 -5.82 0.15 -14.49
CA VAL A 64 -4.44 0.19 -15.00
C VAL A 64 -3.83 1.52 -14.61
N LEU A 65 -2.77 1.49 -13.81
CA LEU A 65 -2.25 2.68 -13.12
C LEU A 65 -0.76 2.82 -13.34
N GLU A 66 -0.37 3.72 -14.23
CA GLU A 66 0.98 3.70 -14.80
C GLU A 66 1.70 5.05 -14.75
N ALA A 67 2.97 5.03 -14.37
CA ALA A 67 3.86 6.19 -14.44
C ALA A 67 3.30 7.46 -13.78
N ASN A 68 2.51 7.32 -12.72
CA ASN A 68 2.05 8.45 -11.91
C ASN A 68 3.18 8.90 -10.97
N GLY A 69 3.25 10.21 -10.69
CA GLY A 69 4.38 10.83 -10.00
C GLY A 69 4.60 10.36 -8.55
N ASP A 70 3.53 9.95 -7.87
CA ASP A 70 3.55 9.47 -6.48
C ASP A 70 2.97 8.06 -6.36
N ALA A 71 1.67 7.87 -6.53
CA ALA A 71 1.05 6.56 -6.37
C ALA A 71 0.12 6.19 -7.52
N GLY A 72 0.05 4.89 -7.84
CA GLY A 72 -1.04 4.37 -8.66
C GLY A 72 -2.37 4.53 -7.91
N LEU A 73 -2.46 3.92 -6.73
CA LEU A 73 -3.55 4.07 -5.78
C LEU A 73 -3.08 4.72 -4.48
N PHE A 74 -3.79 5.73 -4.02
CA PHE A 74 -3.58 6.33 -2.71
C PHE A 74 -4.90 6.36 -1.93
N VAL A 75 -5.00 5.56 -0.87
CA VAL A 75 -6.18 5.53 0.01
C VAL A 75 -5.78 5.97 1.42
N SER A 76 -6.51 6.95 1.98
CA SER A 76 -6.15 7.51 3.29
C SER A 76 -7.32 8.02 4.13
N ASN A 77 -7.10 8.24 5.43
CA ASN A 77 -7.95 9.19 6.18
C ASN A 77 -7.67 10.61 5.67
N THR A 78 -6.46 11.14 5.87
CA THR A 78 -6.06 12.45 5.36
C THR A 78 -4.65 12.44 4.77
N ALA A 79 -4.39 13.37 3.85
CA ALA A 79 -3.05 13.64 3.33
C ALA A 79 -2.35 14.80 4.06
N GLY A 80 -3.10 15.71 4.67
CA GLY A 80 -2.60 17.02 5.13
C GLY A 80 -2.32 17.15 6.62
N ALA A 81 -3.00 16.37 7.47
CA ALA A 81 -2.88 16.45 8.93
C ALA A 81 -2.53 15.08 9.53
N GLU A 82 -1.76 15.07 10.61
CA GLU A 82 -1.61 13.90 11.49
C GLU A 82 -2.97 13.67 12.17
N GLU A 83 -3.72 12.67 11.70
CA GLU A 83 -5.00 12.24 12.28
C GLU A 83 -4.93 10.72 12.45
N ASP A 84 -5.76 10.21 13.34
CA ASP A 84 -5.80 8.79 13.63
C ASP A 84 -6.38 7.96 12.47
N ALA A 85 -6.18 6.63 12.56
CA ALA A 85 -6.62 5.74 11.51
C ALA A 85 -8.15 5.62 11.45
N ARG A 86 -8.71 5.88 10.26
CA ARG A 86 -10.15 5.82 10.01
C ARG A 86 -10.55 4.42 9.54
N ASP A 87 -11.68 3.93 10.05
CA ASP A 87 -12.30 2.71 9.57
C ASP A 87 -12.78 2.90 8.12
N ALA A 88 -12.16 2.19 7.17
CA ALA A 88 -12.54 2.16 5.77
C ALA A 88 -13.76 1.27 5.49
N ARG A 89 -14.26 0.57 6.52
CA ARG A 89 -15.44 -0.30 6.53
C ARG A 89 -15.46 -1.25 5.35
N MET A 90 -14.45 -2.12 5.26
CA MET A 90 -14.34 -3.14 4.21
C MET A 90 -14.12 -2.56 2.81
N THR A 91 -13.30 -1.51 2.69
CA THR A 91 -12.82 -1.06 1.38
C THR A 91 -11.93 -2.15 0.74
N VAL A 92 -12.04 -2.34 -0.57
CA VAL A 92 -11.34 -3.38 -1.31
C VAL A 92 -10.60 -2.81 -2.52
N ILE A 93 -9.31 -3.13 -2.61
CA ILE A 93 -8.43 -2.87 -3.75
C ILE A 93 -8.07 -4.21 -4.39
N ARG A 94 -8.57 -4.50 -5.61
CA ARG A 94 -8.34 -5.80 -6.22
C ARG A 94 -8.21 -5.83 -7.74
N HIS A 95 -7.44 -6.77 -8.28
CA HIS A 95 -7.28 -6.96 -9.73
C HIS A 95 -6.76 -5.73 -10.47
N ASN A 96 -6.02 -4.84 -9.80
CA ASN A 96 -5.40 -3.69 -10.44
C ASN A 96 -3.99 -4.05 -10.93
N ARG A 97 -3.58 -3.41 -12.04
CA ARG A 97 -2.20 -3.47 -12.55
C ARG A 97 -1.53 -2.12 -12.36
N MET A 98 -0.42 -2.09 -11.63
CA MET A 98 0.27 -0.86 -11.24
C MET A 98 1.74 -0.91 -11.64
N ALA A 99 2.15 -0.05 -12.56
CA ALA A 99 3.50 -0.09 -13.11
C ALA A 99 4.21 1.26 -13.16
N GLY A 100 5.50 1.27 -12.80
CA GLY A 100 6.37 2.45 -13.00
C GLY A 100 6.03 3.66 -12.13
N ASN A 101 5.14 3.55 -11.14
CA ASN A 101 4.82 4.62 -10.20
C ASN A 101 5.94 4.75 -9.14
N ARG A 102 5.90 5.79 -8.30
CA ARG A 102 6.74 5.80 -7.09
C ARG A 102 6.25 4.73 -6.10
N VAL A 103 4.95 4.64 -5.85
CA VAL A 103 4.31 3.55 -5.08
C VAL A 103 3.17 2.93 -5.90
N GLY A 104 3.02 1.61 -5.90
CA GLY A 104 1.86 0.95 -6.50
C GLY A 104 0.58 1.31 -5.75
N VAL A 105 0.46 0.83 -4.51
CA VAL A 105 -0.62 1.16 -3.57
C VAL A 105 -0.06 1.75 -2.29
N THR A 106 -0.58 2.90 -1.88
CA THR A 106 -0.38 3.46 -0.55
C THR A 106 -1.68 3.36 0.26
N VAL A 107 -1.62 2.70 1.41
CA VAL A 107 -2.69 2.67 2.42
C VAL A 107 -2.21 3.45 3.63
N ARG A 108 -2.81 4.61 3.90
CA ARG A 108 -2.35 5.50 4.96
C ARG A 108 -3.43 5.82 5.99
N ARG A 109 -3.20 5.46 7.25
CA ARG A 109 -4.09 5.74 8.39
C ARG A 109 -5.50 5.22 8.14
N LEU A 110 -5.58 3.96 7.77
CA LEU A 110 -6.84 3.28 7.51
C LEU A 110 -6.90 1.96 8.26
N ARG A 111 -8.13 1.56 8.55
CA ARG A 111 -8.49 0.31 9.21
C ARG A 111 -9.49 -0.47 8.35
N ASN A 112 -9.57 -1.78 8.52
CA ASN A 112 -10.54 -2.66 7.83
C ASN A 112 -10.56 -2.49 6.30
N LEU A 113 -9.41 -2.77 5.66
CA LEU A 113 -9.22 -2.66 4.20
C LEU A 113 -8.47 -3.89 3.66
N THR A 114 -8.85 -4.34 2.46
CA THR A 114 -8.19 -5.46 1.78
C THR A 114 -7.51 -5.03 0.47
N VAL A 115 -6.24 -5.35 0.29
CA VAL A 115 -5.47 -5.21 -0.96
C VAL A 115 -5.16 -6.61 -1.48
N SER A 116 -5.87 -7.08 -2.51
CA SER A 116 -5.75 -8.47 -2.96
C SER A 116 -5.74 -8.67 -4.46
N HIS A 117 -5.09 -9.72 -4.97
CA HIS A 117 -5.12 -10.08 -6.39
C HIS A 117 -4.64 -8.95 -7.31
N ASN A 118 -3.77 -8.06 -6.83
CA ASN A 118 -3.19 -7.01 -7.65
C ASN A 118 -1.83 -7.44 -8.21
N GLU A 119 -1.45 -6.84 -9.32
CA GLU A 119 -0.13 -6.95 -9.91
C GLU A 119 0.58 -5.60 -9.81
N ALA A 120 1.79 -5.59 -9.26
CA ALA A 120 2.59 -4.37 -9.19
C ALA A 120 4.06 -4.64 -9.55
N ALA A 121 4.56 -3.93 -10.58
CA ALA A 121 5.91 -4.12 -11.08
C ALA A 121 6.59 -2.82 -11.52
N GLY A 122 7.91 -2.76 -11.39
CA GLY A 122 8.70 -1.59 -11.81
C GLY A 122 8.41 -0.31 -11.03
N ASN A 123 7.68 -0.37 -9.91
CA ASN A 123 7.52 0.76 -9.00
C ASN A 123 8.78 0.92 -8.11
N CYS A 124 8.83 1.94 -7.25
CA CYS A 124 9.88 2.01 -6.21
C CYS A 124 9.49 1.19 -4.97
N VAL A 125 8.18 1.17 -4.67
CA VAL A 125 7.53 0.31 -3.67
C VAL A 125 6.24 -0.24 -4.27
N ALA A 126 5.94 -1.53 -4.10
CA ALA A 126 4.71 -2.12 -4.63
C ALA A 126 3.50 -1.80 -3.73
N VAL A 127 3.56 -2.18 -2.44
CA VAL A 127 2.51 -1.90 -1.44
C VAL A 127 3.14 -1.24 -0.21
N PHE A 128 2.63 -0.07 0.16
CA PHE A 128 3.08 0.70 1.32
C PHE A 128 1.92 0.94 2.28
N VAL A 129 1.99 0.31 3.46
CA VAL A 129 1.07 0.57 4.57
C VAL A 129 1.74 1.51 5.58
N VAL A 130 1.04 2.60 5.90
CA VAL A 130 1.51 3.66 6.81
C VAL A 130 0.43 3.98 7.84
N GLY A 131 0.67 3.69 9.12
CA GLY A 131 -0.20 4.06 10.24
C GLY A 131 0.45 5.07 11.18
N ASP A 132 1.13 6.08 10.63
CA ASP A 132 1.75 7.21 11.33
C ASP A 132 0.71 8.06 12.10
N GLY A 133 0.36 7.67 13.33
CA GLY A 133 -0.59 8.38 14.22
C GLY A 133 -0.47 8.00 15.70
N SER A 134 -1.05 8.82 16.59
CA SER A 134 -1.08 8.62 18.06
C SER A 134 -2.09 7.57 18.53
N GLY A 135 -3.07 7.23 17.69
CA GLY A 135 -3.98 6.10 17.90
C GLY A 135 -5.44 6.48 17.68
N PRO A 136 -6.30 5.61 17.11
CA PRO A 136 -6.03 4.21 16.75
C PRO A 136 -5.02 4.04 15.61
N ALA A 137 -4.24 2.95 15.70
CA ALA A 137 -3.31 2.52 14.68
C ALA A 137 -4.05 1.98 13.45
N ALA A 138 -3.36 1.86 12.32
CA ALA A 138 -3.89 1.12 11.18
C ALA A 138 -4.05 -0.36 11.55
N ASP A 139 -5.27 -0.92 11.49
CA ASP A 139 -5.62 -2.27 11.95
C ASP A 139 -6.57 -2.99 11.00
N GLY A 140 -6.73 -4.30 11.16
CA GLY A 140 -7.67 -5.09 10.34
C GLY A 140 -7.35 -5.05 8.84
N LEU A 141 -6.09 -4.80 8.49
CA LEU A 141 -5.63 -4.74 7.11
C LEU A 141 -5.29 -6.14 6.60
N ARG A 142 -5.63 -6.40 5.33
CA ARG A 142 -5.34 -7.68 4.68
C ARG A 142 -4.67 -7.44 3.35
N VAL A 143 -3.51 -8.05 3.12
CA VAL A 143 -2.78 -7.98 1.85
C VAL A 143 -2.59 -9.39 1.28
N PRO A 144 -3.62 -10.05 0.72
CA PRO A 144 -3.47 -11.42 0.24
C PRO A 144 -3.42 -11.58 -1.28
N HIS A 145 -2.75 -12.63 -1.77
CA HIS A 145 -2.79 -13.04 -3.19
C HIS A 145 -2.32 -11.98 -4.20
N ASN A 146 -1.40 -11.08 -3.84
CA ASN A 146 -0.82 -10.14 -4.80
C ASN A 146 0.43 -10.71 -5.45
N HIS A 147 0.70 -10.28 -6.68
CA HIS A 147 1.94 -10.57 -7.42
C HIS A 147 2.78 -9.29 -7.54
N LEU A 148 3.88 -9.21 -6.80
CA LEU A 148 4.65 -8.00 -6.59
C LEU A 148 6.11 -8.25 -6.96
N TYR A 149 6.55 -7.76 -8.12
CA TYR A 149 7.85 -8.14 -8.65
C TYR A 149 8.63 -7.00 -9.29
N ALA A 150 9.95 -7.08 -9.20
CA ALA A 150 10.87 -6.14 -9.85
C ALA A 150 10.55 -4.65 -9.57
N ASN A 151 10.08 -4.32 -8.38
CA ASN A 151 9.83 -2.93 -7.96
C ASN A 151 11.15 -2.24 -7.57
N ASN A 152 12.05 -2.10 -8.55
CA ASN A 152 13.46 -1.74 -8.37
C ASN A 152 13.78 -0.30 -8.80
N LYS A 153 12.75 0.44 -9.22
CA LYS A 153 12.91 1.84 -9.63
C LYS A 153 13.46 2.63 -8.46
N HIS A 154 14.43 3.51 -8.71
CA HIS A 154 14.92 4.43 -7.70
C HIS A 154 14.06 5.71 -7.69
N CYS A 155 13.57 6.07 -6.51
CA CYS A 155 12.80 7.29 -6.28
C CYS A 155 13.50 8.15 -5.23
N ALA A 156 13.79 9.42 -5.57
CA ALA A 156 14.48 10.35 -4.67
C ALA A 156 13.79 10.49 -3.30
N ALA A 157 14.58 10.82 -2.27
CA ALA A 157 14.05 11.12 -0.95
C ALA A 157 13.08 12.31 -0.98
N THR A 158 12.17 12.35 -0.01
CA THR A 158 11.32 13.51 0.26
C THR A 158 11.60 13.99 1.68
N PRO A 159 11.11 15.18 2.10
CA PRO A 159 11.29 15.63 3.49
C PRO A 159 10.74 14.65 4.54
N ARG A 160 9.80 13.77 4.18
CA ARG A 160 9.15 12.82 5.11
C ARG A 160 9.60 11.37 4.96
N LEU A 161 10.22 11.01 3.85
CA LEU A 161 10.59 9.63 3.55
C LEU A 161 11.99 9.57 2.95
N PRO A 162 12.81 8.56 3.28
CA PRO A 162 14.04 8.32 2.57
C PRO A 162 13.77 8.06 1.08
N PHE A 163 14.84 7.97 0.30
CA PHE A 163 14.70 7.44 -1.07
C PHE A 163 14.05 6.05 -1.01
N LEU A 164 13.30 5.70 -2.05
CA LEU A 164 12.57 4.44 -2.14
C LEU A 164 13.12 3.62 -3.29
N GLN A 165 13.29 2.32 -3.06
CA GLN A 165 13.74 1.37 -4.08
C GLN A 165 13.54 -0.05 -3.60
N GLY A 166 13.12 -0.97 -4.45
CA GLY A 166 13.31 -2.40 -4.19
C GLY A 166 12.44 -2.98 -3.08
N THR A 167 11.18 -2.56 -3.00
CA THR A 167 10.28 -3.00 -1.92
C THR A 167 9.03 -3.67 -2.51
N GLY A 168 8.77 -4.91 -2.09
CA GLY A 168 7.51 -5.59 -2.37
C GLY A 168 6.37 -5.04 -1.49
N ILE A 169 6.37 -5.41 -0.22
CA ILE A 169 5.41 -4.96 0.79
C ILE A 169 6.18 -4.35 1.96
N VAL A 170 5.77 -3.17 2.42
CA VAL A 170 6.30 -2.58 3.65
C VAL A 170 5.19 -2.09 4.57
N LEU A 171 5.30 -2.46 5.84
CA LEU A 171 4.42 -2.04 6.92
C LEU A 171 5.16 -1.07 7.85
N THR A 172 4.58 0.11 8.06
CA THR A 172 5.05 1.15 8.99
C THR A 172 3.88 1.65 9.83
N GLY A 173 3.96 1.62 11.15
CA GLY A 173 2.89 1.89 12.11
C GLY A 173 1.62 1.05 11.96
N ALA A 174 1.69 -0.22 11.56
CA ALA A 174 0.51 -1.05 11.34
C ALA A 174 0.38 -2.14 12.40
N GLU A 175 -0.85 -2.37 12.86
CA GLU A 175 -1.24 -3.43 13.78
C GLU A 175 -2.18 -4.42 13.09
N ASP A 176 -2.28 -5.64 13.62
CA ASP A 176 -3.27 -6.66 13.21
C ASP A 176 -3.39 -6.83 11.68
N THR A 177 -2.26 -6.69 10.98
CA THR A 177 -2.20 -6.78 9.51
C THR A 177 -1.84 -8.20 9.09
N LEU A 178 -2.64 -8.77 8.18
CA LEU A 178 -2.38 -10.08 7.58
C LEU A 178 -1.78 -9.92 6.18
N VAL A 179 -0.56 -10.40 5.99
CA VAL A 179 0.12 -10.54 4.69
C VAL A 179 0.20 -12.03 4.35
N ALA A 180 -0.59 -12.50 3.38
CA ALA A 180 -0.69 -13.93 3.12
C ALA A 180 -0.82 -14.34 1.65
N HIS A 181 -0.24 -15.47 1.27
CA HIS A 181 -0.38 -16.03 -0.09
C HIS A 181 0.06 -15.07 -1.22
N ASN A 182 0.97 -14.14 -0.93
CA ASN A 182 1.54 -13.27 -1.96
C ASN A 182 2.71 -13.97 -2.65
N ARG A 183 2.91 -13.60 -3.91
CA ARG A 183 4.12 -13.90 -4.68
C ARG A 183 4.93 -12.62 -4.80
N VAL A 184 6.03 -12.54 -4.07
CA VAL A 184 6.85 -11.33 -3.93
C VAL A 184 8.28 -11.62 -4.34
N GLU A 185 8.69 -11.16 -5.52
CA GLU A 185 9.93 -11.64 -6.14
C GLU A 185 10.79 -10.55 -6.74
N SER A 186 12.11 -10.72 -6.65
CA SER A 186 13.06 -9.88 -7.38
C SER A 186 12.97 -8.37 -7.08
N ASN A 187 12.41 -7.98 -5.92
CA ASN A 187 12.41 -6.60 -5.44
C ASN A 187 13.75 -6.33 -4.74
N ARG A 188 14.62 -5.53 -5.37
CA ARG A 188 16.00 -5.27 -4.93
C ARG A 188 16.28 -3.79 -4.93
N GLY A 189 16.81 -3.31 -3.82
CA GLY A 189 17.20 -1.93 -3.63
C GLY A 189 18.10 -1.78 -2.42
N THR A 190 18.59 -0.57 -2.20
CA THR A 190 19.44 -0.22 -1.06
C THR A 190 18.77 0.79 -0.13
N SER A 191 17.48 1.06 -0.34
CA SER A 191 16.73 1.93 0.56
C SER A 191 16.56 1.27 1.93
N PRO A 192 16.40 2.05 3.01
CA PRO A 192 16.08 1.50 4.33
C PRO A 192 14.79 0.66 4.38
N LEU A 193 13.93 0.78 3.36
CA LEU A 193 12.67 0.03 3.24
C LEU A 193 12.75 -1.13 2.25
N SER A 194 13.92 -1.40 1.67
CA SER A 194 14.09 -2.46 0.67
C SER A 194 13.91 -3.85 1.29
N GLY A 195 13.37 -4.78 0.49
CA GLY A 195 13.10 -6.17 0.84
C GLY A 195 11.82 -6.71 0.19
N GLY A 196 11.56 -8.00 0.38
CA GLY A 196 10.32 -8.64 -0.10
C GLY A 196 9.12 -8.21 0.74
N VAL A 197 9.07 -8.65 2.00
CA VAL A 197 8.11 -8.18 3.01
C VAL A 197 8.89 -7.58 4.17
N VAL A 198 8.64 -6.30 4.44
CA VAL A 198 9.38 -5.53 5.47
C VAL A 198 8.41 -5.02 6.53
N ILE A 199 8.69 -5.33 7.79
CA ILE A 199 8.05 -4.71 8.96
C ILE A 199 9.11 -3.84 9.63
N ARG A 200 8.77 -2.59 9.95
CA ARG A 200 9.70 -1.67 10.62
C ARG A 200 8.94 -0.63 11.41
N THR A 201 9.42 -0.28 12.61
CA THR A 201 8.88 0.78 13.46
C THR A 201 8.55 2.06 12.68
N GLY A 202 7.36 2.62 12.92
CA GLY A 202 6.83 3.78 12.19
C GLY A 202 7.70 5.01 12.39
N PHE A 203 7.68 5.94 11.44
CA PHE A 203 8.54 7.14 11.44
C PHE A 203 8.36 8.07 12.64
N VAL A 204 7.25 7.94 13.36
CA VAL A 204 6.91 8.73 14.57
C VAL A 204 6.79 7.86 15.82
N GLY A 205 7.35 6.64 15.81
CA GLY A 205 7.27 5.71 16.95
C GLY A 205 5.90 5.05 17.13
N ALA A 206 5.04 5.11 16.12
CA ALA A 206 3.74 4.44 16.11
C ALA A 206 3.91 2.93 16.35
N ALA A 207 3.05 2.39 17.21
CA ALA A 207 3.08 0.98 17.58
C ALA A 207 2.83 0.07 16.37
N HIS A 208 3.51 -1.08 16.37
CA HIS A 208 3.27 -2.18 15.47
C HIS A 208 3.10 -3.43 16.26
N LYS A 209 1.98 -4.12 16.07
CA LYS A 209 1.66 -5.26 16.93
C LYS A 209 0.88 -6.29 16.15
N ARG A 210 1.17 -7.57 16.42
CA ARG A 210 0.32 -8.69 15.98
C ARG A 210 0.13 -8.80 14.46
N ASN A 211 1.08 -8.27 13.68
CA ASN A 211 1.12 -8.55 12.25
C ASN A 211 1.45 -10.03 12.01
N ALA A 212 0.82 -10.60 10.98
CA ALA A 212 0.99 -11.99 10.58
C ALA A 212 1.41 -12.06 9.11
N VAL A 213 2.57 -12.66 8.85
CA VAL A 213 3.13 -12.88 7.52
C VAL A 213 3.19 -14.38 7.30
N ARG A 214 2.30 -14.93 6.46
CA ARG A 214 2.20 -16.38 6.30
C ARG A 214 1.96 -16.87 4.90
N ASP A 215 2.42 -18.07 4.60
CA ASP A 215 2.10 -18.77 3.36
C ASP A 215 2.47 -17.96 2.09
N ASN A 216 3.47 -17.09 2.16
CA ASN A 216 3.93 -16.29 1.03
C ASN A 216 5.11 -16.97 0.31
N LEU A 217 5.20 -16.79 -1.00
CA LEU A 217 6.43 -17.05 -1.76
C LEU A 217 7.19 -15.73 -1.88
N VAL A 218 8.31 -15.61 -1.18
CA VAL A 218 9.09 -14.38 -1.10
C VAL A 218 10.55 -14.69 -1.43
N THR A 219 10.96 -14.51 -2.68
CA THR A 219 12.28 -14.97 -3.15
C THR A 219 13.00 -13.99 -4.06
N GLY A 220 14.33 -13.94 -3.94
CA GLY A 220 15.18 -13.13 -4.80
C GLY A 220 15.08 -11.63 -4.52
N ASN A 221 14.48 -11.23 -3.39
CA ASN A 221 14.42 -9.86 -2.95
C ASN A 221 15.71 -9.47 -2.20
N GLY A 222 15.98 -8.18 -2.10
CA GLY A 222 17.19 -7.66 -1.45
C GLY A 222 16.91 -6.39 -0.66
N PRO A 223 17.53 -6.20 0.52
CA PRO A 223 18.59 -7.04 1.12
C PRO A 223 18.12 -8.35 1.76
N ALA A 224 16.82 -8.54 2.01
CA ALA A 224 16.24 -9.78 2.51
C ALA A 224 14.88 -10.05 1.87
N ASP A 225 14.47 -11.32 1.83
CA ASP A 225 13.13 -11.71 1.42
C ASP A 225 12.10 -11.32 2.48
N LEU A 226 12.34 -11.71 3.72
CA LEU A 226 11.53 -11.29 4.87
C LEU A 226 12.40 -10.47 5.81
N ALA A 227 11.94 -9.28 6.20
CA ALA A 227 12.65 -8.43 7.12
C ALA A 227 11.70 -7.96 8.23
N ASP A 228 11.86 -8.52 9.42
CA ASP A 228 11.30 -7.97 10.65
C ASP A 228 12.34 -7.10 11.34
N ARG A 229 12.20 -5.79 11.12
CA ARG A 229 13.06 -4.74 11.69
C ARG A 229 12.35 -3.99 12.82
N ASP A 230 11.24 -4.53 13.34
CA ASP A 230 10.58 -4.03 14.54
C ASP A 230 10.73 -5.03 15.68
N THR A 231 11.80 -4.87 16.47
CA THR A 231 12.09 -5.79 17.58
C THR A 231 11.29 -5.50 18.85
N ALA A 232 10.45 -4.45 18.86
CA ALA A 232 9.75 -4.02 20.07
C ALA A 232 8.50 -4.85 20.37
N THR A 233 7.91 -5.50 19.36
CA THR A 233 6.70 -6.32 19.53
C THR A 233 6.78 -7.59 18.68
N PRO A 234 6.35 -8.75 19.19
CA PRO A 234 6.32 -9.96 18.40
C PRO A 234 5.36 -9.86 17.21
N HIS A 235 5.88 -10.23 16.04
CA HIS A 235 5.15 -10.52 14.82
C HIS A 235 5.21 -12.03 14.53
N THR A 236 4.25 -12.54 13.78
CA THR A 236 4.19 -13.97 13.46
C THR A 236 4.57 -14.19 12.01
N PHE A 237 5.51 -15.11 11.80
CA PHE A 237 5.95 -15.57 10.49
C PHE A 237 5.77 -17.09 10.43
N ALA A 238 5.05 -17.60 9.43
CA ALA A 238 4.75 -19.03 9.35
C ALA A 238 4.50 -19.50 7.92
N GLY A 239 5.12 -20.60 7.50
CA GLY A 239 4.85 -21.23 6.20
C GLY A 239 5.29 -20.38 5.01
N ASN A 240 6.19 -19.40 5.20
CA ASN A 240 6.72 -18.62 4.10
C ASN A 240 7.83 -19.39 3.40
N THR A 241 7.84 -19.36 2.07
CA THR A 241 8.97 -19.83 1.28
C THR A 241 9.89 -18.65 0.98
N CYS A 242 11.06 -18.61 1.60
CA CYS A 242 12.08 -17.57 1.36
C CYS A 242 13.50 -18.12 1.34
N THR A 243 14.43 -17.34 0.77
CA THR A 243 15.86 -17.67 0.75
C THR A 243 16.60 -17.01 1.91
N LEU A 244 16.27 -15.76 2.23
CA LEU A 244 16.94 -15.00 3.28
C LEU A 244 15.93 -14.22 4.12
N SER A 245 15.96 -14.41 5.44
CA SER A 245 15.23 -13.58 6.38
C SER A 245 16.14 -12.80 7.33
N GLU A 246 15.65 -11.65 7.77
CA GLU A 246 16.28 -10.77 8.76
C GLU A 246 15.25 -10.49 9.88
N PRO A 247 15.42 -10.98 11.13
CA PRO A 247 16.42 -11.96 11.55
C PRO A 247 16.24 -13.33 10.87
N ALA A 248 17.19 -14.23 11.06
CA ALA A 248 17.07 -15.60 10.56
C ALA A 248 15.87 -16.33 11.22
N GLY A 249 15.19 -17.20 10.47
CA GLY A 249 14.09 -18.04 10.97
C GLY A 249 12.67 -17.49 10.75
N LEU A 250 12.47 -16.58 9.79
CA LEU A 250 11.13 -16.10 9.39
C LEU A 250 10.55 -16.87 8.19
N CYS A 251 11.39 -17.69 7.54
CA CYS A 251 10.93 -18.80 6.72
C CYS A 251 10.46 -19.90 7.70
#